data_AF-A0A2C9JT55-F1
#
_entry.id   AF-A0A2C9JT55-F1
#
_cell.length_a   1.000
_cell.length_b   1.000
_cell.length_c   1.000
_cell.angle_alpha   90.00
_cell.angle_beta   90.00
_cell.angle_gamma   90.00
#
_symmetry.space_group_name_H-M   'P 1'
#
loop_
_entity.id
_entity.type
_entity.pdbx_description
1 polymer ?
#
loop_
_entity_poly.entity_id
_entity_poly.type
_entity_poly.pdbx_seq_one_letter_code
_entity_poly.pdbx_strand_id
1 'polypeptide(L)'
;MGCCFGTNYNDFVLRVTTGSQKNAGTDTSVYIILHDDFNHASGVIHLDNCLHDDFKRGRTDIFNVPTSKTESLHVQGNIIQIELWRERSTFDSDWYVNKIEIENRFRNTTYLFPVYRWIKANVHYVINQFDTCLAQEDHLTKQRSHELEEKKKTYEYDFISPGLPVKIKKFPQDEAFDSDTKWRIISKKVKLIVLSKILLSSAEWKTMEDLKNIYTKGKALYMPYNVSKWAKIYGRMMYFLGIKEFQVSILC
;
A
#
# COMPACT_ATOMS: atom_id res chain seq x y z
N MET A 1 -12.25 -8.89 39.65
CA MET A 1 -11.09 -9.77 39.41
C MET A 1 -11.62 -11.13 38.99
N GLY A 2 -11.66 -11.41 37.70
CA GLY A 2 -12.11 -12.70 37.14
C GLY A 2 -10.91 -13.40 36.50
N CYS A 3 -10.74 -14.68 36.84
CA CYS A 3 -9.54 -15.48 36.64
C CYS A 3 -9.07 -15.60 35.17
N CYS A 4 -7.78 -15.30 34.96
CA CYS A 4 -7.03 -15.59 33.75
C CYS A 4 -6.31 -16.95 33.85
N PHE A 5 -7.01 -18.08 34.01
CA PHE A 5 -6.36 -19.40 33.88
C PHE A 5 -7.35 -20.44 33.36
N GLY A 6 -7.38 -20.56 32.03
CA GLY A 6 -7.85 -21.75 31.32
C GLY A 6 -6.92 -21.94 30.13
N THR A 7 -6.08 -22.96 30.15
CA THR A 7 -5.37 -23.42 28.97
C THR A 7 -6.37 -24.11 28.04
N ASN A 8 -7.25 -23.31 27.42
CA ASN A 8 -8.03 -23.78 26.28
C ASN A 8 -7.06 -23.88 25.11
N TYR A 9 -6.94 -25.08 24.54
CA TYR A 9 -6.27 -25.25 23.27
C TYR A 9 -7.13 -24.53 22.23
N ASN A 10 -6.75 -23.30 21.87
CA ASN A 10 -7.49 -22.53 20.87
C ASN A 10 -7.12 -23.09 19.50
N ASP A 11 -8.12 -23.65 18.80
CA ASP A 11 -7.92 -24.29 17.51
C ASP A 11 -7.65 -23.28 16.39
N PHE A 12 -8.11 -22.03 16.56
CA PHE A 12 -7.92 -20.97 15.59
C PHE A 12 -7.13 -19.78 16.16
N VAL A 13 -6.20 -19.27 15.35
CA VAL A 13 -5.42 -18.08 15.64
C VAL A 13 -5.48 -17.12 14.46
N LEU A 14 -5.88 -15.88 14.72
CA LEU A 14 -5.94 -14.82 13.72
C LEU A 14 -4.71 -13.93 13.86
N ARG A 15 -4.06 -13.63 12.75
CA ARG A 15 -3.02 -12.59 12.67
C ARG A 15 -3.52 -11.49 11.76
N VAL A 16 -3.69 -10.30 12.31
CA VAL A 16 -4.20 -9.15 11.59
C VAL A 16 -3.05 -8.17 11.38
N THR A 17 -2.69 -7.92 10.12
CA THR A 17 -1.64 -6.95 9.78
C THR A 17 -2.28 -5.61 9.42
N THR A 18 -2.06 -4.59 10.26
CA THR A 18 -2.46 -3.21 9.97
C THR A 18 -1.43 -2.55 9.05
N GLY A 19 -1.89 -1.76 8.08
CA GLY A 19 -1.02 -1.11 7.10
C GLY A 19 -0.12 -0.03 7.66
N SER A 20 0.91 0.33 6.89
CA SER A 20 1.90 1.34 7.24
C SER A 20 1.55 2.75 6.73
N GLN A 21 0.36 2.93 6.15
CA GLN A 21 -0.15 4.21 5.67
C GLN A 21 -0.34 5.18 6.84
N LYS A 22 -0.27 6.49 6.56
CA LYS A 22 -0.46 7.51 7.59
C LYS A 22 -1.89 7.40 8.15
N ASN A 23 -2.01 7.33 9.48
CA ASN A 23 -3.27 7.14 10.20
C ASN A 23 -3.99 5.81 9.90
N ALA A 24 -3.25 4.77 9.50
CA ALA A 24 -3.80 3.45 9.21
C ALA A 24 -4.37 2.69 10.42
N GLY A 25 -4.03 3.10 11.64
CA GLY A 25 -4.41 2.35 12.86
C GLY A 25 -5.78 2.74 13.40
N THR A 26 -6.24 2.00 14.41
CA THR A 26 -7.50 2.31 15.09
C THR A 26 -7.55 1.89 16.55
N ASP A 27 -8.44 2.53 17.30
CA ASP A 27 -8.62 2.36 18.75
C ASP A 27 -10.05 1.88 19.10
N THR A 28 -10.80 1.36 18.13
CA THR A 28 -12.19 0.88 18.35
C THR A 28 -12.28 -0.63 18.34
N SER A 29 -13.38 -1.15 18.88
CA SER A 29 -13.77 -2.55 18.76
C SER A 29 -13.83 -3.01 17.30
N VAL A 30 -13.18 -4.14 17.01
CA VAL A 30 -13.17 -4.81 15.71
C VAL A 30 -13.75 -6.21 15.89
N TYR A 31 -14.57 -6.63 14.93
CA TYR A 31 -15.23 -7.92 14.97
C TYR A 31 -15.06 -8.66 13.65
N ILE A 32 -15.05 -9.98 13.74
CA ILE A 32 -14.94 -10.87 12.59
C ILE A 32 -15.85 -12.10 12.74
N ILE A 33 -16.36 -12.59 11.61
CA ILE A 33 -17.03 -13.89 11.47
C ILE A 33 -16.26 -14.69 10.42
N LEU A 34 -16.07 -15.99 10.67
CA LEU A 34 -15.43 -16.92 9.74
C LEU A 34 -16.49 -17.81 9.09
N HIS A 35 -16.37 -18.04 7.78
CA HIS A 35 -17.24 -18.94 7.03
C HIS A 35 -16.45 -20.08 6.40
N ASP A 36 -16.96 -21.30 6.55
CA ASP A 36 -16.39 -22.47 5.92
C ASP A 36 -17.04 -22.83 4.57
N ASP A 37 -16.41 -23.75 3.85
CA ASP A 37 -16.89 -24.30 2.57
C ASP A 37 -18.09 -25.25 2.70
N PHE A 38 -18.57 -25.50 3.92
CA PHE A 38 -19.79 -26.26 4.22
C PHE A 38 -20.98 -25.34 4.57
N ASN A 39 -20.86 -24.03 4.32
CA ASN A 39 -21.85 -23.00 4.64
C ASN A 39 -22.15 -22.85 6.16
N HIS A 40 -21.18 -23.17 7.02
CA HIS A 40 -21.25 -22.81 8.43
C HIS A 40 -20.51 -21.50 8.70
N ALA A 41 -21.03 -20.76 9.68
CA ALA A 41 -20.43 -19.53 10.18
C ALA A 41 -20.02 -19.70 11.65
N SER A 42 -18.90 -19.11 12.04
CA SER A 42 -18.52 -18.96 13.44
C SER A 42 -19.50 -18.01 14.16
N GLY A 43 -19.48 -18.01 15.49
CA GLY A 43 -20.01 -16.89 16.26
C GLY A 43 -19.22 -15.59 16.00
N VAL A 44 -19.77 -14.45 16.42
CA VAL A 44 -19.05 -13.15 16.37
C VAL A 44 -17.83 -13.20 17.28
N ILE A 45 -16.65 -12.95 16.72
CA ILE A 45 -15.37 -12.90 17.42
C ILE A 45 -14.98 -11.43 17.60
N HIS A 46 -14.83 -11.00 18.85
CA HIS A 46 -14.26 -9.70 19.19
C HIS A 46 -12.74 -9.82 19.19
N LEU A 47 -12.06 -9.00 18.38
CA LEU A 47 -10.61 -8.98 18.27
C LEU A 47 -10.03 -7.96 19.23
N ASP A 48 -9.66 -8.44 20.42
CA ASP A 48 -9.14 -7.62 21.50
C ASP A 48 -8.15 -8.43 22.35
N ASN A 49 -6.95 -7.89 22.54
CA ASN A 49 -5.94 -8.42 23.44
C ASN A 49 -5.93 -7.58 24.72
N CYS A 50 -6.22 -8.23 25.85
CA CYS A 50 -6.28 -7.53 27.14
C CYS A 50 -4.96 -6.80 27.44
N LEU A 51 -5.06 -5.51 27.81
CA LEU A 51 -3.93 -4.63 28.14
C LEU A 51 -2.93 -4.44 27.00
N HIS A 52 -3.33 -4.71 25.77
CA HIS A 52 -2.55 -4.45 24.58
C HIS A 52 -3.23 -3.38 23.72
N ASP A 53 -2.42 -2.56 23.07
CA ASP A 53 -2.90 -1.49 22.21
C ASP A 53 -2.87 -1.99 20.77
N ASP A 54 -3.96 -2.66 20.38
CA ASP A 54 -4.11 -3.37 19.10
C ASP A 54 -4.23 -2.43 17.89
N PHE A 55 -4.07 -2.99 16.69
CA PHE A 55 -4.36 -2.36 15.41
C PHE A 55 -3.56 -1.09 15.13
N LYS A 56 -2.33 -1.01 15.64
CA LYS A 56 -1.45 0.13 15.34
C LYS A 56 -0.84 0.03 13.97
N ARG A 57 -0.65 1.20 13.37
CA ARG A 57 0.00 1.38 12.07
C ARG A 57 1.26 0.51 11.94
N GLY A 58 1.28 -0.35 10.92
CA GLY A 58 2.40 -1.22 10.57
C GLY A 58 2.63 -2.40 11.51
N ARG A 59 1.73 -2.65 12.47
CA ARG A 59 1.83 -3.79 13.39
C ARG A 59 1.02 -4.99 12.92
N THR A 60 1.43 -6.16 13.42
CA THR A 60 0.67 -7.40 13.30
C THR A 60 0.27 -7.84 14.69
N ASP A 61 -1.03 -7.95 14.91
CA ASP A 61 -1.61 -8.36 16.19
C ASP A 61 -2.14 -9.79 16.05
N ILE A 62 -1.99 -10.58 17.13
CA ILE A 62 -2.33 -12.00 17.14
C ILE A 62 -3.47 -12.22 18.13
N PHE A 63 -4.55 -12.84 17.69
CA PHE A 63 -5.74 -13.11 18.50
C PHE A 63 -5.98 -14.61 18.56
N ASN A 64 -6.07 -15.16 19.76
CA ASN A 64 -6.48 -16.55 19.94
C ASN A 64 -8.01 -16.61 20.02
N VAL A 65 -8.64 -17.40 19.14
CA VAL A 65 -10.09 -17.49 19.08
C VAL A 65 -10.57 -18.50 20.12
N PRO A 66 -11.52 -18.14 21.00
CA PRO A 66 -12.13 -19.10 21.91
C PRO A 66 -12.84 -20.21 21.12
N THR A 67 -12.61 -21.47 21.48
CA THR A 67 -13.22 -22.64 20.83
C THR A 67 -14.74 -22.52 20.73
N SER A 68 -15.39 -21.94 21.75
CA SER A 68 -16.85 -21.71 21.77
C SER A 68 -17.38 -20.82 20.64
N LYS A 69 -16.52 -20.02 19.99
CA LYS A 69 -16.88 -19.23 18.81
C LYS A 69 -16.81 -20.04 17.53
N THR A 70 -16.07 -21.15 17.50
CA THR A 70 -15.79 -21.93 16.29
C THR A 70 -16.43 -23.32 16.32
N GLU A 71 -17.18 -23.67 17.37
CA GLU A 71 -17.89 -24.97 17.50
C GLU A 71 -18.85 -25.28 16.35
N SER A 72 -19.42 -24.25 15.72
CA SER A 72 -20.32 -24.38 14.58
C SER A 72 -19.61 -24.65 13.26
N LEU A 73 -18.30 -24.39 13.17
CA LEU A 73 -17.54 -24.66 11.96
C LEU A 73 -17.34 -26.15 11.78
N HIS A 74 -17.38 -26.61 10.53
CA HIS A 74 -17.15 -28.00 10.21
C HIS A 74 -15.70 -28.37 10.50
N VAL A 75 -15.48 -29.50 11.20
CA VAL A 75 -14.13 -29.97 11.57
C VAL A 75 -13.22 -30.20 10.36
N GLN A 76 -13.81 -30.53 9.20
CA GLN A 76 -13.12 -30.69 7.92
C GLN A 76 -13.32 -29.49 6.97
N GLY A 77 -13.90 -28.39 7.45
CA GLY A 77 -14.13 -27.17 6.66
C GLY A 77 -12.84 -26.39 6.40
N ASN A 78 -12.78 -25.77 5.22
CA ASN A 78 -11.80 -24.75 4.87
C ASN A 78 -12.43 -23.38 5.03
N ILE A 79 -11.70 -22.41 5.60
CA ILE A 79 -12.22 -21.05 5.74
C ILE A 79 -12.09 -20.33 4.41
N ILE A 80 -13.22 -20.01 3.78
CA ILE A 80 -13.29 -19.45 2.42
C ILE A 80 -13.72 -17.99 2.39
N GLN A 81 -14.32 -17.49 3.48
CA GLN A 81 -14.85 -16.13 3.54
C GLN A 81 -14.80 -15.62 4.99
N ILE A 82 -14.64 -14.31 5.13
CA ILE A 82 -14.76 -13.60 6.40
C ILE A 82 -15.75 -12.45 6.28
N GLU A 83 -16.42 -12.14 7.39
CA GLU A 83 -17.09 -10.85 7.56
C GLU A 83 -16.27 -10.02 8.55
N LEU A 84 -15.98 -8.77 8.22
CA LEU A 84 -15.12 -7.88 9.02
C LEU A 84 -15.79 -6.51 9.16
N TRP A 85 -15.87 -6.02 10.40
CA TRP A 85 -16.38 -4.68 10.68
C TRP A 85 -15.79 -4.10 11.95
N ARG A 86 -16.02 -2.79 12.11
CA ARG A 86 -15.55 -2.00 13.25
C ARG A 86 -16.65 -1.07 13.74
N GLU A 87 -16.58 -0.72 15.02
CA GLU A 87 -17.45 0.30 15.60
C GLU A 87 -17.01 1.73 15.22
N ARG A 88 -17.91 2.67 15.49
CA ARG A 88 -17.65 4.09 15.32
C ARG A 88 -16.62 4.59 16.33
N SER A 89 -15.63 5.32 15.84
CA SER A 89 -14.74 6.12 16.68
C SER A 89 -15.32 7.51 16.86
N THR A 90 -14.94 8.19 17.95
CA THR A 90 -15.22 9.61 18.16
C THR A 90 -14.56 10.49 17.10
N PHE A 91 -13.43 10.04 16.54
CA PHE A 91 -12.76 10.67 15.41
C PHE A 91 -12.92 9.79 14.17
N ASP A 92 -13.50 10.32 13.09
CA ASP A 92 -13.64 9.61 11.82
C ASP A 92 -12.25 9.29 11.24
N SER A 93 -11.74 8.13 11.63
CA SER A 93 -10.52 7.52 11.13
C SER A 93 -10.89 6.11 10.68
N ASP A 94 -10.69 5.87 9.40
CA ASP A 94 -10.80 4.53 8.84
C ASP A 94 -9.60 3.71 9.28
N TRP A 95 -9.73 2.38 9.25
CA TRP A 95 -8.65 1.46 9.60
C TRP A 95 -8.12 0.76 8.36
N TYR A 96 -6.82 0.89 8.05
CA TYR A 96 -6.24 0.24 6.88
C TYR A 96 -5.70 -1.14 7.24
N VAL A 97 -6.28 -2.18 6.65
CA VAL A 97 -5.87 -3.58 6.85
C VAL A 97 -5.10 -4.05 5.63
N ASN A 98 -3.88 -4.58 5.84
CA ASN A 98 -3.12 -5.23 4.77
C ASN A 98 -3.65 -6.62 4.49
N LYS A 99 -3.63 -7.49 5.51
CA LYS A 99 -4.02 -8.89 5.40
C LYS A 99 -4.48 -9.45 6.74
N ILE A 100 -5.25 -10.53 6.67
CA ILE A 100 -5.62 -11.37 7.81
C ILE A 100 -5.19 -12.80 7.48
N GLU A 101 -4.48 -13.43 8.41
CA GLU A 101 -4.08 -14.83 8.33
C GLU A 101 -4.79 -15.61 9.42
N ILE A 102 -5.47 -16.70 9.04
CA ILE A 102 -6.24 -17.54 9.93
C ILE A 102 -5.57 -18.90 9.99
N GLU A 103 -4.90 -19.20 11.09
CA GLU A 103 -4.28 -20.50 11.34
C GLU A 103 -5.29 -21.40 12.06
N ASN A 104 -5.61 -22.54 11.46
CA ASN A 104 -6.26 -23.67 12.12
C ASN A 104 -5.17 -24.63 12.60
N ARG A 105 -4.92 -24.65 13.91
CA ARG A 105 -3.89 -25.46 14.58
C ARG A 105 -4.20 -26.94 14.58
N PHE A 106 -5.48 -27.30 14.67
CA PHE A 106 -5.90 -28.69 14.60
C PHE A 106 -5.56 -29.31 13.24
N ARG A 107 -5.73 -28.54 12.16
CA ARG A 107 -5.44 -28.97 10.78
C ARG A 107 -4.03 -28.62 10.29
N ASN A 108 -3.30 -27.79 11.04
CA ASN A 108 -2.04 -27.19 10.61
C ASN A 108 -2.15 -26.48 9.24
N THR A 109 -3.24 -25.74 9.03
CA THR A 109 -3.55 -25.03 7.79
C THR A 109 -3.71 -23.54 8.07
N THR A 110 -3.16 -22.70 7.18
CA THR A 110 -3.31 -21.23 7.26
C THR A 110 -4.07 -20.72 6.04
N TYR A 111 -5.12 -19.94 6.28
CA TYR A 111 -5.93 -19.28 5.25
C TYR A 111 -5.55 -17.80 5.18
N LEU A 112 -5.26 -17.29 3.99
CA LEU A 112 -4.84 -15.91 3.76
C LEU A 112 -5.94 -15.07 3.12
N PHE A 113 -6.24 -13.93 3.75
CA PHE A 113 -7.17 -12.91 3.26
C PHE A 113 -6.39 -11.61 3.01
N PRO A 114 -5.93 -11.34 1.79
CA PRO A 114 -5.39 -10.04 1.42
C PRO A 114 -6.54 -9.02 1.39
N VAL A 115 -6.49 -8.02 2.27
CA VAL A 115 -7.56 -7.02 2.41
C VAL A 115 -7.22 -5.75 1.67
N TYR A 116 -6.02 -5.20 1.91
CA TYR A 116 -5.47 -3.97 1.32
C TYR A 116 -6.48 -2.82 1.16
N ARG A 117 -7.26 -2.55 2.21
CA ARG A 117 -8.40 -1.64 2.17
C ARG A 117 -8.59 -0.87 3.47
N TRP A 118 -9.13 0.34 3.34
CA TRP A 118 -9.70 1.09 4.45
C TRP A 118 -11.06 0.50 4.86
N ILE A 119 -11.11 -0.02 6.07
CA ILE A 119 -12.31 -0.52 6.73
C ILE A 119 -12.97 0.66 7.44
N LYS A 120 -14.14 1.05 6.94
CA LYS A 120 -14.92 2.18 7.45
C LYS A 120 -15.72 1.82 8.68
N ALA A 121 -15.97 2.81 9.53
CA ALA A 121 -16.87 2.66 10.67
C ALA A 121 -18.28 2.25 10.22
N ASN A 122 -18.87 1.27 10.90
CA ASN A 122 -20.24 0.78 10.66
C ASN A 122 -20.49 0.24 9.24
N VAL A 123 -19.45 -0.11 8.48
CA VAL A 123 -19.59 -0.84 7.21
C VAL A 123 -19.21 -2.30 7.46
N HIS A 124 -20.09 -3.20 7.04
CA HIS A 124 -19.90 -4.63 7.18
C HIS A 124 -19.33 -5.20 5.89
N TYR A 125 -18.05 -5.58 5.90
CA TYR A 125 -17.35 -6.08 4.72
C TYR A 125 -17.39 -7.59 4.70
N VAL A 126 -17.79 -8.17 3.56
CA VAL A 126 -17.63 -9.58 3.26
C VAL A 126 -16.44 -9.74 2.31
N ILE A 127 -15.49 -10.60 2.67
CA ILE A 127 -14.23 -10.78 1.96
C ILE A 127 -13.98 -12.26 1.75
N ASN A 128 -13.91 -12.67 0.48
CA ASN A 128 -13.54 -14.03 0.11
C ASN A 128 -12.03 -14.24 0.27
N GLN A 129 -11.62 -15.50 0.41
CA GLN A 129 -10.20 -15.85 0.39
C GLN A 129 -9.57 -15.34 -0.91
N PHE A 130 -8.42 -14.68 -0.80
CA PHE A 130 -7.71 -13.98 -1.89
C PHE A 130 -8.42 -12.76 -2.52
N ASP A 131 -9.71 -12.50 -2.24
CA ASP A 131 -10.52 -11.43 -2.85
C ASP A 131 -10.39 -11.34 -4.39
N THR A 132 -10.22 -12.49 -5.06
CA THR A 132 -10.10 -12.58 -6.52
C THR A 132 -11.37 -13.15 -7.14
N CYS A 133 -12.09 -12.35 -7.93
CA CYS A 133 -13.20 -12.80 -8.75
C CYS A 133 -13.37 -11.91 -10.00
N LEU A 134 -13.94 -12.48 -11.07
CA LEU A 134 -14.38 -11.69 -12.22
C LEU A 134 -15.70 -10.97 -11.86
N ALA A 135 -15.95 -9.81 -12.48
CA ALA A 135 -17.13 -9.01 -12.16
C ALA A 135 -18.46 -9.77 -12.36
N GLN A 136 -18.53 -10.67 -13.35
CA GLN A 136 -19.69 -11.53 -13.59
C GLN A 136 -19.87 -12.67 -12.58
N GLU A 137 -18.81 -13.00 -11.82
CA GLU A 137 -18.79 -14.06 -10.80
C GLU A 137 -18.87 -13.49 -9.38
N ASP A 138 -18.86 -12.16 -9.23
CA ASP A 138 -18.89 -11.51 -7.93
C ASP A 138 -20.31 -11.54 -7.34
N HIS A 139 -20.53 -12.40 -6.35
CA HIS A 139 -21.80 -12.47 -5.63
C HIS A 139 -22.07 -11.23 -4.75
N LEU A 140 -21.04 -10.44 -4.43
CA LEU A 140 -21.09 -9.25 -3.57
C LEU A 140 -21.26 -7.96 -4.40
N THR A 141 -22.08 -8.02 -5.46
CA THR A 141 -22.29 -6.92 -6.43
C THR A 141 -22.56 -5.55 -5.81
N LYS A 142 -23.36 -5.48 -4.74
CA LYS A 142 -23.67 -4.21 -4.05
C LYS A 142 -22.46 -3.62 -3.36
N GLN A 143 -21.70 -4.44 -2.64
CA GLN A 143 -20.47 -4.03 -1.98
C GLN A 143 -19.44 -3.56 -3.02
N ARG A 144 -19.24 -4.35 -4.08
CA ARG A 144 -18.32 -4.01 -5.18
C ARG A 144 -18.70 -2.70 -5.87
N SER A 145 -19.99 -2.49 -6.14
CA SER A 145 -20.47 -1.24 -6.76
C SER A 145 -20.18 -0.04 -5.88
N HIS A 146 -20.42 -0.15 -4.57
CA HIS A 146 -20.10 0.92 -3.62
C HIS A 146 -18.60 1.22 -3.59
N GLU A 147 -17.75 0.19 -3.47
CA GLU A 147 -16.28 0.35 -3.51
C GLU A 147 -15.81 1.06 -4.79
N LEU A 148 -16.38 0.71 -5.95
CA LEU A 148 -16.04 1.31 -7.24
C LEU A 148 -16.50 2.77 -7.33
N GLU A 149 -17.67 3.10 -6.82
CA GLU A 149 -18.15 4.49 -6.75
C GLU A 149 -17.24 5.36 -5.87
N GLU A 150 -16.80 4.83 -4.74
CA GLU A 150 -15.86 5.53 -3.87
C GLU A 150 -14.50 5.72 -4.55
N LYS A 151 -13.97 4.68 -5.21
CA LYS A 151 -12.75 4.83 -6.02
C LYS A 151 -12.92 5.87 -7.13
N LYS A 152 -14.04 5.90 -7.85
CA LYS A 152 -14.29 6.95 -8.87
C LYS A 152 -14.26 8.37 -8.29
N LYS A 153 -14.74 8.55 -7.05
CA LYS A 153 -14.67 9.85 -6.33
C LYS A 153 -13.23 10.18 -5.91
N THR A 154 -12.46 9.19 -5.48
CA THR A 154 -11.06 9.37 -5.06
C THR A 154 -10.13 9.66 -6.24
N TYR A 155 -10.31 8.95 -7.36
CA TYR A 155 -9.48 9.02 -8.56
C TYR A 155 -10.13 9.88 -9.65
N GLU A 156 -10.56 11.09 -9.29
CA GLU A 156 -11.12 12.05 -10.24
C GLU A 156 -10.04 12.55 -11.20
N TYR A 157 -10.38 12.67 -12.49
CA TYR A 157 -9.47 13.18 -13.52
C TYR A 157 -9.50 14.71 -13.61
N ASP A 158 -8.38 15.27 -14.04
CA ASP A 158 -8.20 16.67 -14.41
C ASP A 158 -7.50 16.77 -15.77
N PHE A 159 -7.87 17.77 -16.55
CA PHE A 159 -7.43 17.94 -17.94
C PHE A 159 -6.44 19.10 -18.01
N ILE A 160 -5.21 18.81 -18.45
CA ILE A 160 -4.18 19.84 -18.60
C ILE A 160 -4.48 20.70 -19.84
N SER A 161 -4.71 20.05 -20.98
CA SER A 161 -5.09 20.66 -22.25
C SER A 161 -5.65 19.59 -23.20
N PRO A 162 -6.43 19.98 -24.23
CA PRO A 162 -6.88 19.05 -25.27
C PRO A 162 -5.70 18.32 -25.92
N GLY A 163 -5.84 17.01 -26.14
CA GLY A 163 -4.83 16.17 -26.81
C GLY A 163 -3.70 15.63 -25.94
N LEU A 164 -3.60 16.03 -24.65
CA LEU A 164 -2.67 15.43 -23.70
C LEU A 164 -3.35 14.35 -22.84
N PRO A 165 -2.59 13.37 -22.30
CA PRO A 165 -3.11 12.44 -21.31
C PRO A 165 -3.69 13.17 -20.10
N VAL A 166 -4.80 12.64 -19.57
CA VAL A 166 -5.39 13.14 -18.33
C VAL A 166 -4.47 12.88 -17.14
N LYS A 167 -4.54 13.74 -16.13
CA LYS A 167 -3.88 13.53 -14.84
C LYS A 167 -4.91 13.32 -13.76
N ILE A 168 -4.50 12.75 -12.63
CA ILE A 168 -5.34 12.72 -11.44
C ILE A 168 -5.45 14.12 -10.83
N LYS A 169 -6.66 14.54 -10.48
CA LYS A 169 -6.96 15.88 -9.96
C LYS A 169 -6.32 16.11 -8.58
N LYS A 170 -6.47 15.12 -7.70
CA LYS A 170 -5.87 15.12 -6.37
C LYS A 170 -5.29 13.75 -6.10
N PHE A 171 -4.00 13.71 -5.78
CA PHE A 171 -3.33 12.46 -5.47
C PHE A 171 -3.86 11.89 -4.14
N PRO A 172 -4.33 10.63 -4.09
CA PRO A 172 -4.75 9.99 -2.86
C PRO A 172 -3.61 9.98 -1.85
N GLN A 173 -3.92 10.21 -0.58
CA GLN A 173 -2.90 10.23 0.48
C GLN A 173 -2.15 8.89 0.59
N ASP A 174 -2.82 7.79 0.25
CA ASP A 174 -2.31 6.43 0.45
C ASP A 174 -1.32 6.01 -0.62
N GLU A 175 -1.44 6.57 -1.82
CA GLU A 175 -0.47 6.40 -2.89
C GLU A 175 0.68 7.41 -2.75
N ALA A 176 0.46 8.50 -2.00
CA ALA A 176 1.43 9.56 -1.84
C ALA A 176 2.70 9.04 -1.17
N PHE A 177 3.85 9.52 -1.64
CA PHE A 177 5.10 9.32 -0.91
C PHE A 177 4.93 9.70 0.55
N ASP A 178 5.51 8.88 1.42
CA ASP A 178 5.62 9.19 2.84
C ASP A 178 6.32 10.54 3.03
N SER A 179 6.02 11.18 4.16
CA SER A 179 6.53 12.53 4.45
C SER A 179 8.07 12.57 4.42
N ASP A 180 8.72 11.53 4.93
CA ASP A 180 10.17 11.48 5.03
C ASP A 180 10.81 11.32 3.64
N THR A 181 10.23 10.51 2.77
CA THR A 181 10.64 10.41 1.37
C THR A 181 10.45 11.72 0.63
N LYS A 182 9.32 12.42 0.83
CA LYS A 182 9.12 13.76 0.25
C LYS A 182 10.21 14.74 0.70
N TRP A 183 10.49 14.80 2.01
CA TRP A 183 11.55 15.64 2.57
C TRP A 183 12.94 15.23 2.09
N ARG A 184 13.21 13.93 1.91
CA ARG A 184 14.46 13.41 1.36
C ARG A 184 14.65 13.82 -0.10
N ILE A 185 13.60 13.76 -0.92
CA ILE A 185 13.65 14.22 -2.32
C ILE A 185 13.91 15.73 -2.36
N ILE A 186 13.19 16.52 -1.56
CA ILE A 186 13.35 17.98 -1.49
C ILE A 186 14.77 18.35 -1.02
N SER A 187 15.24 17.78 0.09
CA SER A 187 16.58 18.06 0.63
C SER A 187 17.68 17.62 -0.33
N LYS A 188 17.53 16.47 -1.00
CA LYS A 188 18.46 16.03 -2.05
C LYS A 188 18.48 17.02 -3.23
N LYS A 189 17.32 17.51 -3.67
CA LYS A 189 17.22 18.55 -4.71
C LYS A 189 17.95 19.83 -4.30
N VAL A 190 17.69 20.35 -3.10
CA VAL A 190 18.34 21.57 -2.58
C VAL A 190 19.85 21.36 -2.45
N LYS A 191 20.29 20.23 -1.89
CA LYS A 191 21.70 19.89 -1.77
C LYS A 191 22.39 19.84 -3.13
N LEU A 192 21.76 19.23 -4.14
CA LEU A 192 22.27 19.20 -5.51
C LEU A 192 22.38 20.61 -6.10
N ILE A 193 21.37 21.46 -5.93
CA ILE A 193 21.37 22.85 -6.39
C ILE A 193 22.54 23.64 -5.77
N VAL A 194 22.70 23.55 -4.45
CA VAL A 194 23.75 24.29 -3.72
C VAL A 194 25.14 23.81 -4.11
N LEU A 195 25.37 22.49 -4.13
CA LEU A 195 26.69 21.92 -4.42
C LEU A 195 27.10 22.12 -5.87
N SER A 196 26.17 22.00 -6.82
CA SER A 196 26.43 22.22 -8.24
C SER A 196 26.57 23.71 -8.59
N LYS A 197 26.13 24.62 -7.70
CA LYS A 197 26.10 26.08 -7.89
C LYS A 197 25.37 26.56 -9.15
N ILE A 198 24.59 25.70 -9.82
CA ILE A 198 23.95 25.97 -11.12
C ILE A 198 22.99 27.17 -11.05
N LEU A 199 22.34 27.41 -9.90
CA LEU A 199 21.39 28.51 -9.70
C LEU A 199 22.02 29.77 -9.07
N LEU A 200 23.29 29.71 -8.65
CA LEU A 200 23.98 30.80 -7.94
C LEU A 200 24.93 31.59 -8.84
N SER A 201 25.22 31.12 -10.05
CA SER A 201 25.92 31.91 -11.06
C SER A 201 24.90 32.46 -12.06
N SER A 202 24.59 33.75 -11.97
CA SER A 202 24.02 34.52 -13.08
C SER A 202 25.04 34.78 -14.20
N ALA A 203 26.25 34.25 -14.07
CA ALA A 203 27.32 34.38 -15.04
C ALA A 203 27.06 33.50 -16.25
N GLU A 204 27.17 34.09 -17.44
CA GLU A 204 27.18 33.35 -18.70
C GLU A 204 28.33 32.34 -18.73
N TRP A 205 28.06 31.14 -19.25
CA TRP A 205 29.11 30.17 -19.55
C TRP A 205 29.98 30.70 -20.69
N LYS A 206 31.23 31.08 -20.40
CA LYS A 206 32.12 31.68 -21.40
C LYS A 206 32.89 30.62 -22.19
N THR A 207 33.13 29.46 -21.60
CA THR A 207 33.88 28.36 -22.20
C THR A 207 33.28 26.99 -21.89
N MET A 208 33.57 25.99 -22.72
CA MET A 208 33.18 24.59 -22.46
C MET A 208 33.83 24.02 -21.19
N GLU A 209 34.95 24.58 -20.75
CA GLU A 209 35.58 24.20 -19.48
C GLU A 209 34.76 24.68 -18.27
N ASP A 210 34.03 25.79 -18.43
CA ASP A 210 33.13 26.28 -17.38
C ASP A 210 32.04 25.25 -17.07
N LEU A 211 31.47 24.58 -18.09
CA LEU A 211 30.48 23.52 -17.91
C LEU A 211 31.04 22.31 -17.14
N LYS A 212 32.34 21.99 -17.29
CA LYS A 212 32.97 20.90 -16.54
C LYS A 212 33.05 21.19 -15.04
N ASN A 213 33.06 22.47 -14.64
CA ASN A 213 33.06 22.87 -13.23
C ASN A 213 31.83 22.37 -12.46
N ILE A 214 30.70 22.12 -13.14
CA ILE A 214 29.47 21.55 -12.54
C ILE A 214 29.76 20.17 -11.92
N TYR A 215 30.66 19.40 -12.53
CA TYR A 215 30.97 18.02 -12.16
C TYR A 215 32.22 17.89 -11.28
N THR A 216 33.11 18.88 -11.30
CA THR A 216 34.39 18.83 -10.57
C THR A 216 34.34 19.59 -9.25
N LYS A 217 33.54 20.66 -9.13
CA LYS A 217 33.40 21.44 -7.90
C LYS A 217 32.20 20.94 -7.09
N GLY A 218 32.45 20.55 -5.83
CA GLY A 218 31.38 20.16 -4.87
C GLY A 218 30.96 18.68 -4.87
N LYS A 219 31.53 17.83 -5.73
CA LYS A 219 31.31 16.35 -5.79
C LYS A 219 29.83 15.89 -5.85
N ALA A 220 28.89 16.77 -6.21
CA ALA A 220 27.47 16.42 -6.23
C ALA A 220 27.07 15.54 -7.41
N LEU A 221 27.75 15.71 -8.54
CA LEU A 221 27.55 14.94 -9.76
C LEU A 221 28.90 14.40 -10.19
N TYR A 222 28.95 13.12 -10.57
CA TYR A 222 30.16 12.53 -11.12
C TYR A 222 30.38 13.01 -12.55
N MET A 223 31.66 13.15 -12.93
CA MET A 223 32.02 13.49 -14.30
C MET A 223 31.48 12.42 -15.26
N PRO A 224 30.59 12.76 -16.21
CA PRO A 224 30.13 11.82 -17.21
C PRO A 224 31.29 11.38 -18.09
N TYR A 225 31.35 10.09 -18.41
CA TYR A 225 32.37 9.53 -19.30
C TYR A 225 32.46 10.27 -20.66
N ASN A 226 31.33 10.77 -21.15
CA ASN A 226 31.23 11.41 -22.46
C ASN A 226 31.65 12.88 -22.46
N VAL A 227 31.99 13.51 -21.33
CA VAL A 227 32.37 14.93 -21.27
C VAL A 227 33.59 15.27 -22.13
N SER A 228 34.51 14.33 -22.36
CA SER A 228 35.67 14.53 -23.25
C SER A 228 35.45 14.00 -24.67
N LYS A 229 34.28 13.39 -24.94
CA LYS A 229 33.99 12.65 -26.18
C LYS A 229 32.79 13.20 -26.95
N TRP A 230 32.07 14.18 -26.39
CA TRP A 230 30.86 14.77 -26.98
C TRP A 230 31.06 15.35 -28.39
N ALA A 231 32.24 15.91 -28.68
CA ALA A 231 32.58 16.50 -29.97
C ALA A 231 33.13 15.49 -31.01
N LYS A 232 33.34 14.22 -30.63
CA LYS A 232 33.78 13.16 -31.54
C LYS A 232 32.56 12.49 -32.19
N ILE A 233 32.75 11.86 -33.36
CA ILE A 233 31.72 11.17 -34.18
C ILE A 233 30.87 10.15 -33.38
N TYR A 234 31.34 9.71 -32.20
CA TYR A 234 30.60 8.93 -31.21
C TYR A 234 29.33 9.62 -30.66
N GLY A 235 29.08 10.90 -30.94
CA GLY A 235 27.78 11.54 -30.69
C GLY A 235 26.62 10.81 -31.38
N ARG A 236 26.88 10.14 -32.52
CA ARG A 236 25.88 9.27 -33.18
C ARG A 236 25.51 8.04 -32.34
N MET A 237 26.42 7.58 -31.48
CA MET A 237 26.19 6.44 -30.57
C MET A 237 25.21 6.79 -29.44
N MET A 238 25.05 8.07 -29.08
CA MET A 238 24.01 8.51 -28.14
C MET A 238 22.58 8.35 -28.69
N TYR A 239 22.41 8.27 -30.02
CA TYR A 239 21.10 7.98 -30.61
C TYR A 239 20.72 6.50 -30.51
N PHE A 240 21.71 5.62 -30.30
CA PHE A 240 21.53 4.17 -30.19
C PHE A 240 21.68 3.63 -28.77
N LEU A 241 22.40 4.33 -27.88
CA LEU A 241 22.74 3.89 -26.51
C LEU A 241 22.55 5.00 -25.47
N GLY A 242 21.76 6.04 -25.79
CA GLY A 242 21.61 7.24 -24.97
C GLY A 242 20.15 7.52 -24.59
N ILE A 243 19.91 8.67 -23.95
CA ILE A 243 18.65 9.01 -23.26
C ILE A 243 17.40 9.05 -24.17
N LYS A 244 17.56 9.00 -25.51
CA LYS A 244 16.47 9.05 -26.49
C LYS A 244 16.68 8.04 -27.63
N GLU A 245 16.72 6.75 -27.31
CA GLU A 245 16.84 5.66 -28.29
C GLU A 245 15.66 5.57 -29.28
N PHE A 246 14.49 6.11 -28.94
CA PHE A 246 13.25 5.94 -29.71
C PHE A 246 13.09 6.84 -30.96
N GLN A 247 14.10 7.62 -31.36
CA GLN A 247 13.99 8.55 -32.50
C GLN A 247 14.70 8.09 -33.78
N VAL A 248 15.31 6.89 -33.80
CA VAL A 248 16.00 6.39 -34.98
C VAL A 248 15.06 5.55 -35.83
N SER A 249 14.47 6.15 -36.86
CA SER A 249 13.81 5.40 -37.94
C SER A 249 14.87 4.99 -38.95
N ILE A 250 15.14 3.69 -39.05
CA ILE A 250 15.88 3.13 -40.19
C ILE A 250 14.88 3.10 -41.35
N LEU A 251 14.91 4.10 -42.22
CA LEU A 251 14.32 4.00 -43.55
C LEU A 251 15.22 3.05 -44.35
N CYS A 252 14.75 1.81 -44.56
CA CYS A 252 15.29 0.92 -45.59
C CYS A 252 14.79 1.35 -46.97
#